data_AF-A0A257P0R3-F1
#
_entry.id   AF-A0A257P0R3-F1
#
_cell.length_a   1.000
_cell.length_b   1.000
_cell.length_c   1.000
_cell.angle_alpha   90.00
_cell.angle_beta   90.00
_cell.angle_gamma   90.00
#
_symmetry.space_group_name_H-M   'P 1'
#
loop_
_entity.id
_entity.type
_entity.pdbx_description
1 polymer ?
#
loop_
_entity_poly.entity_id
_entity_poly.type
_entity_poly.pdbx_seq_one_letter_code
_entity_poly.pdbx_strand_id
1 'polypeptide(L)'
;MKAIHQIRLATAASLLGVMGAAHAAVESLPGGPQVLGLYFQNPVSPIAKQEKFLMDMMLWVCLGIGIVVFGAMFYSVYKHRKSKGAVA
;
A
#
# COMPACT_ATOMS: atom_id res chain seq x y z
N MET A 1 25.53 -16.11 -36.52
CA MET A 1 24.68 -14.98 -36.07
C MET A 1 23.62 -15.37 -35.05
N LYS A 2 22.84 -16.45 -35.23
CA LYS A 2 21.79 -16.89 -34.27
C LYS A 2 22.33 -17.25 -32.87
N ALA A 3 23.52 -17.83 -32.77
CA ALA A 3 24.15 -18.22 -31.49
C ALA A 3 24.48 -17.01 -30.59
N ILE A 4 24.88 -15.86 -31.15
CA ILE A 4 25.17 -14.65 -30.38
C ILE A 4 23.89 -14.07 -29.77
N HIS A 5 22.75 -14.19 -30.46
CA HIS A 5 21.45 -13.75 -29.95
C HIS A 5 20.95 -14.65 -28.82
N GLN A 6 21.12 -15.97 -28.94
CA GLN A 6 20.76 -16.95 -27.91
C GLN A 6 21.60 -16.79 -26.64
N ILE A 7 22.91 -16.51 -26.77
CA ILE A 7 23.79 -16.25 -25.63
C ILE A 7 23.39 -14.95 -24.91
N ARG A 8 23.03 -13.88 -25.64
CA ARG A 8 22.56 -12.61 -25.03
C ARG A 8 21.20 -12.73 -24.33
N LEU A 9 20.28 -13.52 -24.89
CA LEU A 9 18.99 -13.80 -24.26
C LEU A 9 19.17 -14.62 -22.97
N ALA A 10 20.07 -15.61 -22.99
CA ALA A 10 20.35 -16.44 -21.83
C ALA A 10 21.03 -15.65 -20.69
N THR A 11 22.00 -14.78 -21.00
CA THR A 11 22.64 -13.94 -19.97
C THR A 11 21.68 -12.91 -19.38
N ALA A 12 20.79 -12.32 -20.19
CA ALA A 12 19.73 -11.43 -19.71
C ALA A 12 18.72 -12.16 -18.80
N ALA A 13 18.33 -13.39 -19.16
CA ALA A 13 17.42 -14.20 -18.35
C ALA A 13 18.03 -14.58 -16.99
N SER A 14 19.32 -14.92 -16.96
CA SER A 14 20.03 -15.22 -15.70
C SER A 14 20.16 -13.99 -14.79
N LEU A 15 20.43 -12.80 -15.36
CA LEU A 15 20.49 -11.54 -14.61
C LEU A 15 19.13 -11.16 -14.00
N LEU A 16 18.04 -11.36 -14.76
CA LEU A 16 16.67 -11.16 -14.26
C LEU A 16 16.31 -12.18 -13.17
N GLY A 17 16.77 -13.43 -13.30
CA GLY A 17 16.60 -14.47 -12.27
C GLY A 17 17.29 -14.13 -10.95
N VAL A 18 18.52 -13.60 -11.00
CA VAL A 18 19.26 -13.19 -9.79
C VAL A 18 18.63 -11.96 -9.13
N MET A 19 18.15 -10.99 -9.91
CA MET A 19 17.45 -9.81 -9.39
C MET A 19 16.09 -10.17 -8.77
N GLY A 20 15.38 -11.15 -9.35
CA GLY A 20 14.13 -11.69 -8.81
C GLY A 20 14.33 -12.46 -7.49
N ALA A 21 15.43 -13.22 -7.38
CA ALA A 21 15.78 -13.93 -6.15
C ALA A 21 16.12 -12.96 -4.99
N ALA A 22 16.73 -11.81 -5.26
CA ALA A 22 17.03 -10.80 -4.24
C ALA A 22 15.76 -10.16 -3.63
N HIS A 23 14.69 -10.03 -4.41
CA HIS A 23 13.39 -9.55 -3.93
C HIS A 23 12.57 -10.63 -3.20
N ALA A 24 12.88 -11.92 -3.40
CA ALA A 24 12.24 -13.01 -2.69
C ALA A 24 12.76 -13.19 -1.25
N ALA A 25 13.91 -12.59 -0.91
CA ALA A 25 14.56 -12.71 0.39
C ALA A 25 14.14 -11.63 1.41
N VAL A 26 13.21 -10.74 1.08
CA VAL A 26 12.74 -9.70 2.00
C VAL A 26 11.68 -10.29 2.93
N GLU A 27 12.14 -11.06 3.93
CA GLU A 27 11.29 -11.59 5.00
C GLU A 27 11.57 -10.88 6.32
N SER A 28 10.53 -10.75 7.16
CA SER A 28 10.62 -10.15 8.49
C SER A 28 11.29 -11.11 9.46
N LEU A 29 12.46 -10.72 9.99
CA LEU A 29 13.14 -11.44 11.06
C LEU A 29 12.40 -11.29 12.41
N PRO A 30 12.42 -12.31 13.29
CA PRO A 30 11.88 -12.21 14.64
C PRO A 30 12.52 -11.05 15.41
N GLY A 31 11.71 -10.07 15.82
CA GLY A 31 12.17 -8.87 16.55
C GLY A 31 12.77 -7.76 15.70
N GLY A 32 12.88 -7.94 14.37
CA GLY A 32 13.32 -6.91 13.43
C GLY A 32 12.17 -6.06 12.85
N PRO A 33 12.47 -4.96 12.14
CA PRO A 33 11.47 -4.15 11.45
C PRO A 33 10.68 -4.97 10.42
N GLN A 34 9.36 -4.77 10.40
CA GLN A 34 8.49 -5.51 9.50
C GLN A 34 8.61 -5.00 8.06
N VAL A 35 8.59 -5.94 7.10
CA VAL A 35 8.53 -5.65 5.67
C VAL A 35 7.24 -4.85 5.41
N LEU A 36 7.37 -3.70 4.74
CA LEU A 36 6.30 -2.70 4.50
C LEU A 36 5.82 -1.90 5.73
N GLY A 37 6.18 -2.28 6.96
CA GLY A 37 6.14 -1.42 8.16
C GLY A 37 4.97 -0.44 8.32
N LEU A 38 3.74 -0.83 7.95
CA LEU A 38 2.60 0.09 7.89
C LEU A 38 2.04 0.49 9.26
N TYR A 39 2.46 -0.20 10.31
CA TYR A 39 2.01 -0.01 11.68
C TYR A 39 3.22 0.04 12.62
N PHE A 40 2.95 0.41 13.87
CA PHE A 40 3.94 0.39 14.93
C PHE A 40 4.52 -1.02 15.14
N GLN A 41 5.78 -1.08 15.59
CA GLN A 41 6.50 -2.32 15.91
C GLN A 41 5.74 -3.12 16.99
N ASN A 42 6.00 -4.43 17.09
CA ASN A 42 5.33 -5.27 18.08
C ASN A 42 5.58 -4.75 19.51
N PRO A 43 4.53 -4.40 20.29
CA PRO A 43 4.69 -3.76 21.59
C PRO A 43 5.30 -4.71 22.62
N VAL A 44 6.44 -4.33 23.18
CA VAL A 44 7.18 -5.10 24.20
C VAL A 44 6.84 -4.71 25.65
N SER A 45 5.94 -3.74 25.84
CA SER A 45 5.50 -3.28 27.17
C SER A 45 3.97 -3.19 27.28
N PRO A 46 3.41 -3.21 28.50
CA PRO A 46 1.97 -3.04 28.71
C PRO A 46 1.45 -1.68 28.22
N ILE A 47 2.24 -0.62 28.38
CA ILE A 47 1.90 0.74 27.96
C ILE A 47 1.87 0.83 26.43
N ALA A 48 2.85 0.21 25.75
CA ALA A 48 2.88 0.20 24.28
C ALA A 48 1.68 -0.56 23.67
N LYS A 49 1.15 -1.57 24.37
CA LYS A 49 -0.09 -2.26 23.94
C LYS A 49 -1.30 -1.34 24.01
N GLN A 50 -1.40 -0.53 25.07
CA GLN A 50 -2.50 0.41 25.25
C GLN A 50 -2.47 1.53 24.21
N GLU A 51 -1.30 2.09 23.94
CA GLU A 51 -1.15 3.13 22.92
C GLU A 51 -1.46 2.60 21.52
N LYS A 52 -0.93 1.42 21.17
CA LYS A 52 -1.21 0.78 19.87
C LYS A 52 -2.72 0.64 19.64
N PHE A 53 -3.45 0.17 20.66
CA PHE A 53 -4.90 0.04 20.58
C PHE A 53 -5.59 1.38 20.33
N LEU A 54 -5.18 2.41 21.06
CA LEU A 54 -5.78 3.75 20.93
C LEU A 54 -5.50 4.37 19.56
N MET A 55 -4.28 4.19 19.05
CA MET A 55 -3.88 4.70 17.72
C MET A 55 -4.60 3.97 16.60
N ASP A 56 -4.69 2.63 16.66
CA ASP A 56 -5.43 1.85 15.66
C ASP A 56 -6.90 2.27 15.63
N MET A 57 -7.52 2.50 16.79
CA MET A 57 -8.91 2.99 16.85
C MET A 57 -9.05 4.39 16.27
N MET A 58 -8.11 5.30 16.57
CA MET A 58 -8.13 6.65 16.00
C MET A 58 -7.97 6.61 14.48
N LEU A 59 -7.07 5.79 13.94
CA LEU A 59 -6.88 5.62 12.50
C LEU A 59 -8.18 5.18 11.81
N TRP A 60 -8.90 4.22 12.41
CA TRP A 60 -10.19 3.76 11.91
C TRP A 60 -11.27 4.84 11.96
N VAL A 61 -11.30 5.66 13.02
CA VAL A 61 -12.22 6.79 13.13
C VAL A 61 -11.91 7.85 12.07
N CYS A 62 -10.63 8.20 11.87
CA CYS A 62 -10.16 9.11 10.83
C CYS A 62 -10.58 8.64 9.43
N LEU A 63 -10.45 7.34 9.14
CA LEU A 63 -10.89 6.75 7.89
C LEU A 63 -12.42 6.85 7.72
N GLY A 64 -13.17 6.59 8.79
CA GLY A 64 -14.63 6.73 8.81
C GLY A 64 -15.09 8.15 8.47
N ILE A 65 -14.54 9.16 9.15
CA ILE A 65 -14.91 10.56 8.86
C ILE A 65 -14.44 11.00 7.47
N GLY A 66 -13.29 10.52 7.00
CA GLY A 66 -12.80 10.78 5.65
C GLY A 66 -13.81 10.31 4.61
N ILE A 67 -14.27 9.06 4.72
CA ILE A 67 -15.28 8.50 3.83
C ILE A 67 -16.59 9.30 3.89
N VAL A 68 -17.05 9.70 5.08
CA VAL A 68 -18.27 10.49 5.25
C VAL A 68 -18.17 11.84 4.54
N VAL A 69 -17.07 12.57 4.73
CA VAL A 69 -16.88 13.90 4.14
C VAL A 69 -16.68 13.80 2.63
N PHE A 70 -15.84 12.88 2.15
CA PHE A 70 -15.67 12.64 0.71
C PHE A 70 -16.98 12.18 0.06
N GLY A 71 -17.77 11.36 0.75
CA GLY A 71 -19.09 10.92 0.30
C GLY A 71 -20.09 12.08 0.19
N ALA A 72 -20.14 12.96 1.19
CA ALA A 72 -20.97 14.16 1.15
C ALA A 72 -20.56 15.11 0.01
N MET A 73 -19.25 15.26 -0.22
CA MET A 73 -18.72 16.05 -1.33
C MET A 73 -19.08 15.43 -2.69
N PHE A 74 -18.95 14.11 -2.84
CA PHE A 74 -19.36 13.40 -4.06
C PHE A 74 -20.87 13.50 -4.30
N TYR A 75 -21.69 13.38 -3.26
CA TYR A 75 -23.14 13.60 -3.33
C TYR A 75 -23.46 14.99 -3.86
N SER A 76 -22.75 16.00 -3.38
CA SER A 76 -22.92 17.39 -3.79
C SER A 76 -22.56 17.58 -5.27
N VAL A 77 -21.48 16.99 -5.76
CA VAL A 77 -21.12 17.06 -7.18
C VAL A 77 -22.16 16.33 -8.04
N TYR A 78 -22.58 15.12 -7.67
CA TYR A 78 -23.56 14.37 -8.47
C TYR A 78 -24.94 15.03 -8.51
N LYS A 79 -25.37 15.63 -7.39
CA LYS A 79 -26.67 16.30 -7.24
C LYS A 79 -26.68 17.71 -7.84
N HIS A 80 -25.61 18.48 -7.65
CA HIS A 80 -25.53 19.90 -8.01
C HIS A 80 -24.84 20.17 -9.36
N ARG A 81 -24.44 19.11 -10.10
CA ARG A 81 -23.99 19.25 -11.48
C ARG A 81 -25.09 19.91 -12.32
N LYS A 82 -24.83 21.17 -12.69
CA LYS A 82 -25.60 22.08 -13.58
C LYS A 82 -26.14 21.46 -14.87
N SER A 83 -25.67 20.29 -15.29
CA SER A 83 -26.12 19.60 -16.51
C SER A 83 -27.53 18.99 -16.41
N LYS A 84 -28.20 19.02 -15.24
CA LYS A 84 -29.61 18.60 -15.12
C LYS A 84 -30.62 19.72 -15.37
N GLY A 85 -30.17 20.90 -15.81
CA GLY A 85 -31.05 22.04 -16.09
C GLY A 85 -30.53 23.04 -17.13
N ALA A 86 -29.49 22.70 -17.90
CA ALA A 86 -29.28 23.38 -19.18
C ALA A 86 -30.27 22.77 -20.18
N VAL A 87 -31.53 23.22 -20.07
CA VAL A 87 -32.50 23.12 -21.15
C VAL A 87 -32.02 24.06 -22.25
N ALA A 88 -31.52 23.45 -23.33
CA ALA A 88 -31.69 23.94 -24.68
C ALA A 88 -32.42 22.84 -25.45
#